data_AF-A0A7K7GQG0-F1
#
_entry.id   AF-A0A7K7GQG0-F1
#
_cell.length_a   1.000
_cell.length_b   1.000
_cell.length_c   1.000
_cell.angle_alpha   90.00
_cell.angle_beta   90.00
_cell.angle_gamma   90.00
#
_symmetry.space_group_name_H-M   'P 1'
#
loop_
_entity.id
_entity.type
_entity.pdbx_description
1 polymer ?
#
loop_
_entity_poly.entity_id
_entity_poly.type
_entity_poly.pdbx_seq_one_letter_code
_entity_poly.pdbx_strand_id
1 'polypeptide(L)'
;MAQQRRVQLSTQRPASTVCVLGTELALDVCGSAPRGAASFQAQATPGVRLWLVHETQSVKLPSSVTRWPLTPSPELLLAMDAPSKDVGDEKVRISYFREDGGVPVGRALLYLTCVEVSLDADVNRSGAVSRTLLDKTSWTWGPDGHGAVLLVNCDRDDAAAEHLDSEDSAVLSYNDLQDMAQLVLRTRGPRPIFTGHRLLLHVDFADADKIRVFYGGSSGELEKFRHVLGGPKLAYSVQPSRHCHESVFYVEALAFPDVAFPGLVSLHVTLLESPEKGLLEAPIFTDSVVFRVAPWIMTPNTAAPLEVFVCSVDGNEEFVAAVGALAERVSCPLTVCPAPQNRQDRWIQDEIEFGYIQAPYKTFPVVFDSPRDLGLKDFPIRSILGPDFGYVARQAPEGSSSLDSFGNLEVSPPVTVRGKEYPLGRILIGSSFPRLGGRRMAKAVRDFLVAQKVQAPVELFSDWLLVGHVDEFLSFVPAPDRKGFRLLLASPSACYQLLKEKQEEGYGEAPMFQGLDRVPKTTINEILTNEELRKFNDYAQ
;
A
#
# COMPACT_ATOMS: atom_id res chain seq x y z
N MET A 1 -10.38 1.48 23.30
CA MET A 1 -9.72 1.30 24.60
C MET A 1 -9.25 -0.14 24.67
N ALA A 2 -7.95 -0.38 24.86
CA ALA A 2 -7.45 -1.74 25.05
C ALA A 2 -8.17 -2.36 26.25
N GLN A 3 -8.77 -3.54 26.07
CA GLN A 3 -9.54 -4.20 27.11
C GLN A 3 -8.59 -4.59 28.24
N GLN A 4 -8.76 -3.97 29.41
CA GLN A 4 -7.92 -4.27 30.57
C GLN A 4 -8.19 -5.70 31.03
N ARG A 5 -7.17 -6.57 30.98
CA ARG A 5 -7.33 -7.99 31.33
C ARG A 5 -7.52 -8.13 32.83
N ARG A 6 -8.65 -8.73 33.23
CA ARG A 6 -8.97 -9.01 34.63
C ARG A 6 -8.52 -10.41 35.04
N VAL A 7 -7.77 -10.50 36.13
CA VAL A 7 -7.22 -11.72 36.69
C VAL A 7 -7.97 -12.06 37.98
N GLN A 8 -8.58 -13.25 37.98
CA GLN A 8 -9.23 -13.82 39.16
C GLN A 8 -8.18 -14.36 40.12
N LEU A 9 -8.33 -14.07 41.41
CA LEU A 9 -7.45 -14.59 42.45
C LEU A 9 -8.11 -15.78 43.16
N SER A 10 -7.33 -16.52 43.93
CA SER A 10 -7.86 -17.59 44.79
C SER A 10 -7.13 -17.58 46.13
N THR A 11 -7.90 -17.68 47.22
CA THR A 11 -7.35 -17.90 48.56
C THR A 11 -7.14 -19.37 48.88
N GLN A 12 -7.56 -20.27 47.99
CA GLN A 12 -7.44 -21.72 48.16
C GLN A 12 -6.15 -22.26 47.55
N ARG A 13 -5.76 -21.73 46.39
CA ARG A 13 -4.56 -22.17 45.65
C ARG A 13 -3.86 -20.95 45.05
N PRO A 14 -2.52 -20.96 44.97
CA PRO A 14 -1.81 -19.94 44.21
C PRO A 14 -2.24 -19.94 42.75
N ALA A 15 -2.34 -18.76 42.15
CA ALA A 15 -2.58 -18.57 40.72
C ALA A 15 -1.30 -18.13 40.02
N SER A 16 -1.25 -18.31 38.69
CA SER A 16 -0.17 -17.80 37.83
C SER A 16 -0.76 -17.12 36.61
N THR A 17 -0.15 -16.04 36.15
CA THR A 17 -0.58 -15.38 34.89
C THR A 17 0.59 -14.71 34.19
N VAL A 18 0.41 -14.45 32.89
CA VAL A 18 1.34 -13.69 32.06
C VAL A 18 0.93 -12.22 32.00
N CYS A 19 1.90 -11.33 32.20
CA CYS A 19 1.78 -9.90 31.97
C CYS A 19 2.56 -9.55 30.70
N VAL A 20 1.96 -8.81 29.76
CA VAL A 20 2.71 -8.31 28.60
C VAL A 20 3.29 -6.94 28.97
N LEU A 21 4.57 -6.72 28.66
CA LEU A 21 5.26 -5.46 28.94
C LEU A 21 4.52 -4.29 28.29
N GLY A 22 4.30 -3.21 29.04
CA GLY A 22 3.55 -2.04 28.58
C GLY A 22 2.02 -2.15 28.70
N THR A 23 1.51 -3.27 29.22
CA THR A 23 0.08 -3.46 29.54
C THR A 23 -0.18 -3.46 31.04
N GLU A 24 -1.46 -3.27 31.41
CA GLU A 24 -1.92 -3.31 32.78
C GLU A 24 -2.85 -4.50 33.02
N LEU A 25 -2.73 -5.16 34.17
CA LEU A 25 -3.65 -6.21 34.62
C LEU A 25 -4.49 -5.71 35.79
N ALA A 26 -5.78 -6.00 35.77
CA ALA A 26 -6.69 -5.75 36.88
C ALA A 26 -6.86 -7.00 37.73
N LEU A 27 -6.70 -6.89 39.05
CA LEU A 27 -6.88 -8.00 39.99
C LEU A 27 -8.25 -7.93 40.63
N ASP A 28 -9.01 -9.03 40.58
CA ASP A 28 -10.30 -9.14 41.27
C ASP A 28 -10.10 -9.47 42.76
N VAL A 29 -9.76 -8.41 43.52
CA VAL A 29 -9.59 -8.49 44.98
C VAL A 29 -10.90 -8.71 45.73
N CYS A 30 -12.04 -8.30 45.16
CA CYS A 30 -13.33 -8.41 45.83
C CYS A 30 -13.94 -9.80 45.65
N GLY A 31 -13.92 -10.34 44.43
CA GLY A 31 -14.45 -11.67 44.12
C GLY A 31 -13.72 -12.79 44.85
N SER A 32 -12.47 -12.54 45.27
CA SER A 32 -11.60 -13.49 45.93
C SER A 32 -11.56 -13.35 47.46
N ALA A 33 -12.31 -12.40 48.03
CA ALA A 33 -12.29 -12.11 49.45
C ALA A 33 -13.02 -13.22 50.26
N PRO A 34 -12.42 -13.76 51.34
CA PRO A 34 -13.10 -14.68 52.24
C PRO A 34 -14.33 -14.05 52.89
N ARG A 35 -15.35 -14.86 53.22
CA ARG A 35 -16.54 -14.38 53.95
C ARG A 35 -16.15 -13.65 55.24
N GLY A 36 -16.68 -12.44 55.39
CA GLY A 36 -16.44 -11.58 56.54
C GLY A 36 -15.17 -10.73 56.46
N ALA A 37 -14.41 -10.76 55.35
CA ALA A 37 -13.36 -9.78 55.13
C ALA A 37 -13.96 -8.38 54.88
N ALA A 38 -13.40 -7.37 55.53
CA ALA A 38 -13.78 -5.96 55.41
C ALA A 38 -12.71 -5.13 54.67
N SER A 39 -11.45 -5.55 54.74
CA SER A 39 -10.32 -4.85 54.11
C SER A 39 -9.28 -5.82 53.55
N PHE A 40 -8.40 -5.32 52.69
CA PHE A 40 -7.27 -6.06 52.15
C PHE A 40 -5.98 -5.24 52.18
N GLN A 41 -4.85 -5.93 52.04
CA GLN A 41 -3.52 -5.36 51.85
C GLN A 41 -2.85 -6.09 50.69
N ALA A 42 -2.17 -5.38 49.81
CA ALA A 42 -1.40 -5.98 48.71
C ALA A 42 0.09 -5.73 48.91
N GLN A 43 0.91 -6.74 48.63
CA GLN A 43 2.37 -6.63 48.63
C GLN A 43 2.91 -7.35 47.40
N ALA A 44 3.78 -6.69 46.66
CA ALA A 44 4.41 -7.25 45.47
C ALA A 44 5.93 -7.30 45.63
N THR A 45 6.56 -8.13 44.81
CA THR A 45 8.01 -8.11 44.61
C THR A 45 8.45 -6.85 43.86
N PRO A 46 9.75 -6.46 43.91
CA PRO A 46 10.21 -5.16 43.40
C PRO A 46 9.98 -4.93 41.90
N GLY A 47 9.84 -5.98 41.08
CA GLY A 47 9.61 -5.85 39.64
C GLY A 47 8.16 -5.53 39.26
N VAL A 48 7.26 -5.40 40.23
CA VAL A 48 5.82 -5.18 40.03
C VAL A 48 5.40 -3.86 40.64
N ARG A 49 4.82 -2.98 39.82
CA ARG A 49 4.18 -1.75 40.27
C ARG A 49 2.71 -2.03 40.53
N LEU A 50 2.19 -1.53 41.66
CA LEU A 50 0.78 -1.62 42.02
C LEU A 50 0.14 -0.22 42.03
N TRP A 51 -1.11 -0.15 41.60
CA TRP A 51 -1.93 1.05 41.83
C TRP A 51 -3.36 0.66 42.17
N LEU A 52 -3.95 1.48 43.03
CA LEU A 52 -5.33 1.31 43.43
C LEU A 52 -6.16 2.39 42.74
N VAL A 53 -7.26 1.97 42.12
CA VAL A 53 -8.30 2.85 41.62
C VAL A 53 -9.52 2.71 42.52
N HIS A 54 -9.93 3.83 43.12
CA HIS A 54 -11.10 3.89 43.98
C HIS A 54 -11.88 5.16 43.65
N GLU A 55 -13.13 4.99 43.20
CA GLU A 55 -13.98 6.07 42.71
C GLU A 55 -13.30 6.89 41.60
N THR A 56 -12.78 8.10 41.91
CA THR A 56 -12.10 9.01 40.98
C THR A 56 -10.62 9.22 41.28
N GLN A 57 -10.05 8.53 42.27
CA GLN A 57 -8.66 8.71 42.69
C GLN A 57 -7.82 7.48 42.34
N SER A 58 -6.63 7.73 41.77
CA SER A 58 -5.60 6.71 41.57
C SER A 58 -4.47 6.93 42.56
N VAL A 59 -4.17 5.91 43.36
CA VAL A 59 -3.06 5.94 44.32
C VAL A 59 -1.97 4.99 43.79
N LYS A 60 -0.87 5.56 43.28
CA LYS A 60 0.29 4.80 42.80
C LYS A 60 1.16 4.39 43.99
N LEU A 61 1.36 3.10 44.19
CA LEU A 61 2.06 2.55 45.35
C LEU A 61 3.16 1.61 44.88
N PRO A 62 4.45 1.95 45.10
CA PRO A 62 5.55 1.35 44.35
C PRO A 62 5.73 -0.16 44.55
N SER A 63 5.26 -0.75 45.65
CA SER A 63 5.40 -2.19 45.94
C SER A 63 4.47 -2.73 47.03
N SER A 64 3.72 -1.87 47.71
CA SER A 64 2.73 -2.30 48.70
C SER A 64 1.56 -1.33 48.78
N VAL A 65 0.36 -1.89 48.81
CA VAL A 65 -0.86 -1.18 49.15
C VAL A 65 -1.09 -1.36 50.64
N THR A 66 -1.29 -0.26 51.36
CA THR A 66 -1.66 -0.30 52.80
C THR A 66 -3.02 -0.99 52.97
N ARG A 67 -3.52 -1.09 54.21
CA ARG A 67 -4.84 -1.69 54.42
C ARG A 67 -5.93 -0.79 53.82
N TRP A 68 -6.68 -1.32 52.85
CA TRP A 68 -7.76 -0.61 52.15
C TRP A 68 -9.10 -1.35 52.30
N PRO A 69 -10.23 -0.63 52.40
CA PRO A 69 -11.57 -1.24 52.49
C PRO A 69 -11.92 -1.98 51.19
N LEU A 70 -12.67 -3.08 51.31
CA LEU A 70 -13.20 -3.82 50.15
C LEU A 70 -14.46 -3.16 49.54
N THR A 71 -15.06 -2.20 50.24
CA THR A 71 -16.28 -1.50 49.83
C THR A 71 -15.94 -0.02 49.61
N PRO A 72 -16.35 0.61 48.48
CA PRO A 72 -17.24 0.15 47.42
C PRO A 72 -16.49 -0.48 46.22
N SER A 73 -15.80 -1.61 46.43
CA SER A 73 -15.14 -2.41 45.39
C SER A 73 -13.99 -1.71 44.65
N PRO A 74 -12.86 -1.49 45.32
CA PRO A 74 -11.69 -0.93 44.66
C PRO A 74 -11.13 -1.87 43.60
N GLU A 75 -10.48 -1.28 42.60
CA GLU A 75 -9.77 -2.00 41.56
C GLU A 75 -8.26 -1.92 41.81
N LEU A 76 -7.63 -3.07 41.98
CA LEU A 76 -6.18 -3.18 42.14
C LEU A 76 -5.58 -3.51 40.78
N LEU A 77 -4.73 -2.63 40.28
CA LEU A 77 -4.06 -2.78 38.99
C LEU A 77 -2.57 -3.04 39.21
N LEU A 78 -1.95 -3.70 38.23
CA LEU A 78 -0.51 -3.91 38.19
C LEU A 78 0.07 -3.80 36.78
N ALA A 79 1.35 -3.47 36.72
CA ALA A 79 2.20 -3.75 35.56
C ALA A 79 3.63 -4.04 36.01
N MET A 80 4.42 -4.48 35.04
CA MET A 80 5.82 -4.84 35.20
C MET A 80 6.66 -3.99 34.23
N ASP A 81 7.87 -3.65 34.65
CA ASP A 81 8.74 -2.72 33.90
C ASP A 81 9.83 -3.43 33.07
N ALA A 82 9.98 -4.73 33.27
CA ALA A 82 10.95 -5.55 32.55
C ALA A 82 10.45 -6.98 32.34
N PRO A 83 10.84 -7.66 31.26
CA PRO A 83 10.57 -9.08 31.07
C PRO A 83 11.17 -9.93 32.19
N SER A 84 10.45 -10.98 32.59
CA SER A 84 10.89 -11.94 33.60
C SER A 84 12.12 -12.73 33.14
N LYS A 85 12.97 -13.12 34.10
CA LYS A 85 14.11 -14.02 33.86
C LYS A 85 13.68 -15.48 33.90
N ASP A 86 12.80 -15.81 34.84
CA ASP A 86 12.27 -17.15 35.07
C ASP A 86 10.74 -17.12 35.11
N VAL A 87 10.11 -18.27 34.86
CA VAL A 87 8.64 -18.38 34.95
C VAL A 87 8.21 -18.17 36.40
N GLY A 88 7.34 -17.19 36.63
CA GLY A 88 6.78 -16.89 37.95
C GLY A 88 7.78 -16.29 38.94
N ASP A 89 8.80 -15.57 38.46
CA ASP A 89 9.82 -14.94 39.30
C ASP A 89 9.30 -13.79 40.17
N GLU A 90 8.25 -13.12 39.70
CA GLU A 90 7.58 -12.03 40.40
C GLU A 90 6.25 -12.51 41.00
N LYS A 91 5.81 -11.88 42.11
CA LYS A 91 4.60 -12.30 42.81
C LYS A 91 3.88 -11.14 43.48
N VAL A 92 2.56 -11.26 43.55
CA VAL A 92 1.68 -10.39 44.32
C VAL A 92 0.96 -11.22 45.37
N ARG A 93 1.00 -10.76 46.62
CA ARG A 93 0.29 -11.34 47.75
C ARG A 93 -0.79 -10.37 48.21
N ILE A 94 -2.04 -10.85 48.20
CA ILE A 94 -3.19 -10.16 48.79
C ILE A 94 -3.52 -10.80 50.13
N SER A 95 -3.59 -10.00 51.18
CA SER A 95 -3.97 -10.43 52.53
C SER A 95 -5.29 -9.78 52.94
N TYR A 96 -6.28 -10.57 53.35
CA TYR A 96 -7.62 -10.10 53.70
C TYR A 96 -7.81 -10.05 55.21
N PHE A 97 -8.54 -9.05 55.72
CA PHE A 97 -8.71 -8.81 57.16
C PHE A 97 -10.18 -8.50 57.51
N ARG A 98 -10.57 -8.81 58.75
CA ARG A 98 -11.83 -8.33 59.37
C ARG A 98 -11.64 -6.89 59.89
N GLU A 99 -12.73 -6.21 60.21
CA GLU A 99 -12.77 -4.82 60.71
C GLU A 99 -11.74 -4.55 61.83
N ASP A 100 -11.71 -5.39 62.86
CA ASP A 100 -10.83 -5.22 64.03
C ASP A 100 -9.66 -6.24 64.10
N GLY A 101 -9.37 -6.92 62.99
CA GLY A 101 -8.40 -8.02 62.96
C GLY A 101 -6.96 -7.59 62.67
N GLY A 102 -6.02 -7.90 63.56
CA GLY A 102 -4.57 -7.74 63.29
C GLY A 102 -3.97 -8.81 62.37
N VAL A 103 -4.62 -9.96 62.24
CA VAL A 103 -4.13 -11.14 61.49
C VAL A 103 -4.98 -11.37 60.23
N PRO A 104 -4.37 -11.71 59.07
CA PRO A 104 -5.13 -11.99 57.86
C PRO A 104 -6.05 -13.23 58.02
N VAL A 105 -7.30 -13.12 57.59
CA VAL A 105 -8.28 -14.23 57.53
C VAL A 105 -8.16 -15.06 56.26
N GLY A 106 -7.43 -14.57 55.26
CA GLY A 106 -7.10 -15.31 54.05
C GLY A 106 -5.99 -14.63 53.27
N ARG A 107 -5.31 -15.39 52.43
CA ARG A 107 -4.25 -14.86 51.55
C ARG A 107 -4.44 -15.43 50.15
N ALA A 108 -4.38 -14.58 49.15
CA ALA A 108 -4.26 -14.99 47.76
C ALA A 108 -2.84 -14.69 47.27
N LEU A 109 -2.27 -15.61 46.52
CA LEU A 109 -0.92 -15.49 45.94
C LEU A 109 -1.02 -15.63 44.43
N LEU A 110 -0.47 -14.64 43.71
CA LEU A 110 -0.40 -14.62 42.26
C LEU A 110 1.07 -14.57 41.84
N TYR A 111 1.51 -15.55 41.05
CA TYR A 111 2.80 -15.54 40.36
C TYR A 111 2.66 -14.87 38.99
N LEU A 112 3.62 -14.04 38.63
CA LEU A 112 3.62 -13.26 37.41
C LEU A 112 4.83 -13.64 36.57
N THR A 113 4.60 -13.77 35.26
CA THR A 113 5.67 -13.86 34.26
C THR A 113 5.49 -12.72 33.27
N CYS A 114 6.44 -11.78 33.21
CA CYS A 114 6.42 -10.72 32.22
C CYS A 114 7.07 -11.17 30.91
N VAL A 115 6.38 -10.96 29.79
CA VAL A 115 6.92 -11.14 28.45
C VAL A 115 6.81 -9.85 27.65
N GLU A 116 7.74 -9.62 26.74
CA GLU A 116 7.63 -8.59 25.71
C GLU A 116 7.16 -9.27 24.42
N VAL A 117 6.11 -8.73 23.81
CA VAL A 117 5.60 -9.13 22.49
C VAL A 117 5.29 -7.85 21.73
N SER A 118 5.99 -7.60 20.62
CA SER A 118 5.76 -6.43 19.76
C SER A 118 5.85 -6.83 18.30
N LEU A 119 4.83 -6.49 17.51
CA LEU A 119 4.83 -6.65 16.06
C LEU A 119 5.13 -5.31 15.41
N ASP A 120 6.26 -5.17 14.72
CA ASP A 120 6.74 -3.88 14.26
C ASP A 120 6.97 -3.86 12.74
N ALA A 121 6.77 -2.70 12.12
CA ALA A 121 7.09 -2.43 10.71
C ALA A 121 7.71 -1.02 10.57
N ASP A 122 8.10 -0.64 9.35
CA ASP A 122 8.67 0.69 9.05
C ASP A 122 7.60 1.80 9.04
N VAL A 123 7.05 2.10 10.23
CA VAL A 123 5.93 3.04 10.43
C VAL A 123 6.36 4.50 10.23
N ASN A 124 7.63 4.81 10.45
CA ASN A 124 8.21 6.14 10.23
C ASN A 124 8.77 6.32 8.80
N ARG A 125 8.63 5.29 7.93
CA ARG A 125 8.99 5.34 6.51
C ARG A 125 10.47 5.68 6.29
N SER A 126 11.33 5.08 7.10
CA SER A 126 12.78 5.30 7.10
C SER A 126 13.55 4.32 6.19
N GLY A 127 12.88 3.30 5.66
CA GLY A 127 13.47 2.19 4.90
C GLY A 127 13.90 1.01 5.76
N ALA A 128 13.73 1.08 7.10
CA ALA A 128 14.10 0.01 8.01
C ALA A 128 13.14 -0.11 9.20
N VAL A 129 12.86 -1.35 9.63
CA VAL A 129 11.99 -1.62 10.77
C VAL A 129 12.69 -1.28 12.09
N SER A 130 12.13 -0.32 12.81
CA SER A 130 12.63 0.11 14.12
C SER A 130 11.52 0.13 15.17
N ARG A 131 11.92 0.15 16.45
CA ARG A 131 10.96 0.38 17.53
C ARG A 131 10.50 1.83 17.47
N THR A 132 9.21 2.05 17.60
CA THR A 132 8.62 3.38 17.53
C THR A 132 7.59 3.62 18.63
N LEU A 133 7.39 4.88 18.97
CA LEU A 133 6.28 5.34 19.82
C LEU A 133 5.06 5.77 18.99
N LEU A 134 5.20 5.79 17.66
CA LEU A 134 4.10 6.09 16.75
C LEU A 134 3.04 4.98 16.82
N ASP A 135 1.79 5.38 16.62
CA ASP A 135 0.69 4.43 16.55
C ASP A 135 0.75 3.60 15.26
N LYS A 136 1.26 2.39 15.39
CA LYS A 136 1.35 1.41 14.29
C LYS A 136 0.00 0.81 13.86
N THR A 137 -1.07 1.07 14.59
CA THR A 137 -2.43 0.60 14.28
C THR A 137 -3.21 1.54 13.36
N SER A 138 -2.60 2.66 12.94
CA SER A 138 -3.19 3.62 12.03
C SER A 138 -2.23 4.04 10.92
N TRP A 139 -2.80 4.58 9.84
CA TRP A 139 -2.05 5.11 8.71
C TRP A 139 -2.55 6.51 8.36
N THR A 140 -1.63 7.48 8.21
CA THR A 140 -1.97 8.89 7.97
C THR A 140 -1.17 9.49 6.81
N TRP A 141 -1.83 10.38 6.05
CA TRP A 141 -1.22 11.12 4.94
C TRP A 141 -0.42 12.33 5.44
N GLY A 142 0.51 12.80 4.60
CA GLY A 142 1.25 14.04 4.82
C GLY A 142 2.68 13.83 5.31
N PRO A 143 3.47 14.91 5.40
CA PRO A 143 4.88 14.86 5.78
C PRO A 143 5.10 14.38 7.22
N ASP A 144 4.18 14.72 8.14
CA ASP A 144 4.18 14.24 9.52
C ASP A 144 3.36 12.95 9.70
N GLY A 145 2.90 12.37 8.59
CA GLY A 145 2.10 11.15 8.58
C GLY A 145 2.94 9.91 8.86
N HIS A 146 2.28 8.86 9.35
CA HIS A 146 2.91 7.62 9.75
C HIS A 146 2.14 6.40 9.22
N GLY A 147 2.73 5.22 9.40
CA GLY A 147 2.18 3.94 8.94
C GLY A 147 3.02 3.35 7.82
N ALA A 148 3.13 2.02 7.84
CA ALA A 148 3.97 1.28 6.91
C ALA A 148 3.41 1.30 5.48
N VAL A 149 4.29 1.13 4.50
CA VAL A 149 3.94 1.07 3.06
C VAL A 149 4.31 -0.30 2.53
N LEU A 150 3.48 -0.82 1.63
CA LEU A 150 3.64 -2.14 1.03
C LEU A 150 3.58 -2.02 -0.49
N LEU A 151 4.53 -2.62 -1.21
CA LEU A 151 4.48 -2.72 -2.67
C LEU A 151 3.61 -3.90 -3.11
N VAL A 152 2.96 -3.75 -4.27
CA VAL A 152 2.39 -4.89 -4.99
C VAL A 152 3.53 -5.59 -5.71
N ASN A 153 3.74 -6.87 -5.44
CA ASN A 153 4.83 -7.65 -6.05
C ASN A 153 4.43 -8.09 -7.47
N CYS A 154 4.49 -7.12 -8.39
CA CYS A 154 3.87 -7.22 -9.71
C CYS A 154 4.89 -7.28 -10.85
N ASP A 155 6.16 -7.49 -10.53
CA ASP A 155 7.24 -7.75 -11.46
C ASP A 155 7.57 -9.26 -11.50
N ARG A 156 8.71 -9.58 -12.12
CA ARG A 156 9.17 -10.96 -12.29
C ARG A 156 10.68 -11.02 -12.15
N ASP A 157 11.15 -11.28 -10.94
CA ASP A 157 12.57 -11.35 -10.64
C ASP A 157 13.24 -12.65 -11.07
N ASP A 158 12.48 -13.76 -11.14
CA ASP A 158 12.98 -15.01 -11.71
C ASP A 158 12.75 -15.04 -13.23
N ALA A 159 13.83 -14.94 -14.00
CA ALA A 159 13.79 -15.04 -15.45
C ALA A 159 13.25 -16.39 -15.97
N ALA A 160 13.26 -17.44 -15.15
CA ALA A 160 12.68 -18.74 -15.49
C ALA A 160 11.17 -18.84 -15.20
N ALA A 161 10.58 -17.86 -14.49
CA ALA A 161 9.17 -17.87 -14.15
C ALA A 161 8.28 -17.48 -15.33
N GLU A 162 7.11 -18.13 -15.42
CA GLU A 162 6.10 -17.84 -16.46
C GLU A 162 5.14 -16.72 -16.04
N HIS A 163 5.04 -16.43 -14.75
CA HIS A 163 4.03 -15.56 -14.13
C HIS A 163 4.68 -14.48 -13.24
N LEU A 164 3.86 -13.55 -12.73
CA LEU A 164 4.27 -12.57 -11.74
C LEU A 164 4.65 -13.26 -10.41
N ASP A 165 5.56 -12.66 -9.65
CA ASP A 165 5.97 -13.20 -8.35
C ASP A 165 4.77 -13.28 -7.36
N SER A 166 3.84 -12.32 -7.42
CA SER A 166 2.58 -12.38 -6.65
C SER A 166 1.64 -13.53 -7.01
N GLU A 167 1.83 -14.25 -8.12
CA GLU A 167 0.97 -15.39 -8.52
C GLU A 167 1.43 -16.72 -7.93
N ASP A 168 2.68 -16.85 -7.50
CA ASP A 168 3.20 -18.11 -6.95
C ASP A 168 2.96 -18.25 -5.43
N SER A 169 3.69 -19.10 -4.72
CA SER A 169 3.63 -19.16 -3.25
C SER A 169 5.02 -19.46 -2.67
N ALA A 170 6.07 -19.11 -3.40
CA ALA A 170 7.46 -19.44 -3.11
C ALA A 170 8.35 -18.24 -3.39
N VAL A 171 9.32 -18.00 -2.51
CA VAL A 171 10.35 -16.99 -2.78
C VAL A 171 11.41 -17.63 -3.68
N LEU A 172 11.46 -17.23 -4.95
CA LEU A 172 12.34 -17.83 -5.95
C LEU A 172 13.68 -17.12 -6.09
N SER A 173 13.76 -15.84 -5.68
CA SER A 173 14.98 -15.04 -5.80
C SER A 173 15.23 -14.18 -4.55
N TYR A 174 16.46 -13.68 -4.40
CA TYR A 174 16.77 -12.67 -3.37
C TYR A 174 16.31 -11.26 -3.74
N ASN A 175 16.04 -11.01 -5.03
CA ASN A 175 15.50 -9.73 -5.48
C ASN A 175 14.04 -9.59 -5.07
N ASP A 176 13.29 -10.69 -5.13
CA ASP A 176 11.88 -10.78 -4.74
C ASP A 176 11.70 -10.39 -3.25
N LEU A 177 12.62 -10.82 -2.38
CA LEU A 177 12.66 -10.37 -0.99
C LEU A 177 12.88 -8.87 -0.80
N GLN A 178 13.42 -8.15 -1.78
CA GLN A 178 13.65 -6.71 -1.74
C GLN A 178 12.39 -5.91 -2.12
N ASP A 179 11.42 -6.51 -2.82
CA ASP A 179 10.08 -5.95 -3.06
C ASP A 179 9.17 -6.03 -1.84
N MET A 180 9.49 -6.96 -0.95
CA MET A 180 8.70 -7.23 0.24
C MET A 180 9.05 -6.28 1.40
N ALA A 181 8.01 -5.79 2.07
CA ALA A 181 8.18 -5.06 3.32
C ALA A 181 8.52 -6.01 4.46
N GLN A 182 9.45 -5.62 5.33
CA GLN A 182 9.75 -6.39 6.53
C GLN A 182 8.71 -6.15 7.63
N LEU A 183 8.33 -7.24 8.30
CA LEU A 183 7.51 -7.25 9.51
C LEU A 183 8.27 -8.02 10.59
N VAL A 184 8.55 -7.38 11.73
CA VAL A 184 9.42 -7.94 12.76
C VAL A 184 8.63 -8.23 14.03
N LEU A 185 8.53 -9.50 14.41
CA LEU A 185 7.99 -9.91 15.70
C LEU A 185 9.12 -10.01 16.73
N ARG A 186 9.07 -9.15 17.75
CA ARG A 186 10.03 -9.13 18.86
C ARG A 186 9.43 -9.83 20.08
N THR A 187 10.15 -10.81 20.61
CA THR A 187 9.75 -11.58 21.79
C THR A 187 10.86 -11.67 22.84
N ARG A 188 10.56 -11.26 24.09
CA ARG A 188 11.45 -11.44 25.25
C ARG A 188 10.71 -12.03 26.43
N GLY A 189 11.42 -12.78 27.26
CA GLY A 189 10.89 -13.49 28.43
C GLY A 189 11.34 -14.95 28.50
N PRO A 190 10.97 -15.68 29.56
CA PRO A 190 11.45 -17.03 29.80
C PRO A 190 10.83 -18.01 28.80
N ARG A 191 11.66 -18.66 27.98
CA ARG A 191 11.20 -19.57 26.91
C ARG A 191 10.20 -20.66 27.33
N PRO A 192 10.28 -21.26 28.53
CA PRO A 192 9.28 -22.23 28.97
C PRO A 192 7.84 -21.71 28.99
N ILE A 193 7.61 -20.39 29.11
CA ILE A 193 6.26 -19.82 29.13
C ILE A 193 5.49 -20.09 27.82
N PHE A 194 6.21 -20.18 26.69
CA PHE A 194 5.64 -20.39 25.36
C PHE A 194 5.21 -21.84 25.10
N THR A 195 5.37 -22.74 26.08
CA THR A 195 4.79 -24.09 26.01
C THR A 195 3.30 -24.09 26.35
N GLY A 196 2.86 -23.21 27.26
CA GLY A 196 1.45 -22.98 27.61
C GLY A 196 0.85 -21.72 27.00
N HIS A 197 1.68 -20.90 26.33
CA HIS A 197 1.25 -19.67 25.67
C HIS A 197 1.73 -19.61 24.23
N ARG A 198 0.80 -19.56 23.28
CA ARG A 198 1.11 -19.62 21.85
C ARG A 198 1.06 -18.24 21.22
N LEU A 199 2.04 -17.93 20.38
CA LEU A 199 2.01 -16.72 19.55
C LEU A 199 1.39 -17.07 18.21
N LEU A 200 0.26 -16.43 17.90
CA LEU A 200 -0.46 -16.59 16.66
C LEU A 200 -0.36 -15.31 15.84
N LEU A 201 0.40 -15.35 14.73
CA LEU A 201 0.37 -14.30 13.71
C LEU A 201 -0.85 -14.56 12.82
N HIS A 202 -1.67 -13.56 12.54
CA HIS A 202 -2.89 -13.74 11.74
C HIS A 202 -3.26 -12.48 10.97
N VAL A 203 -4.10 -12.69 9.95
CA VAL A 203 -4.66 -11.67 9.06
C VAL A 203 -6.18 -11.79 9.05
N ASP A 204 -6.87 -10.66 8.93
CA ASP A 204 -8.31 -10.66 8.76
C ASP A 204 -8.71 -11.32 7.43
N PHE A 205 -9.83 -12.05 7.43
CA PHE A 205 -10.32 -12.75 6.24
C PHE A 205 -10.50 -11.82 5.03
N ALA A 206 -10.89 -10.56 5.26
CA ALA A 206 -11.11 -9.56 4.22
C ALA A 206 -9.81 -9.08 3.54
N ASP A 207 -8.67 -9.21 4.22
CA ASP A 207 -7.35 -8.78 3.72
C ASP A 207 -6.53 -9.97 3.20
N ALA A 208 -6.95 -11.20 3.50
CA ALA A 208 -6.18 -12.40 3.22
C ALA A 208 -5.89 -12.61 1.73
N ASP A 209 -6.79 -12.21 0.83
CA ASP A 209 -6.58 -12.28 -0.62
C ASP A 209 -5.82 -11.06 -1.20
N LYS A 210 -5.41 -10.11 -0.35
CA LYS A 210 -4.69 -8.89 -0.72
C LYS A 210 -3.22 -8.93 -0.33
N ILE A 211 -2.80 -9.89 0.49
CA ILE A 211 -1.41 -9.99 0.98
C ILE A 211 -0.91 -11.43 0.98
N ARG A 212 0.41 -11.56 0.98
CA ARG A 212 1.10 -12.79 1.33
C ARG A 212 2.26 -12.48 2.27
N VAL A 213 2.53 -13.41 3.18
CA VAL A 213 3.61 -13.29 4.16
C VAL A 213 4.48 -14.53 4.12
N PHE A 214 5.79 -14.32 4.04
CA PHE A 214 6.82 -15.34 4.03
C PHE A 214 7.67 -15.32 5.30
N TYR A 215 8.17 -16.49 5.68
CA TYR A 215 9.06 -16.66 6.81
C TYR A 215 10.14 -17.72 6.54
N GLY A 216 11.42 -17.32 6.61
CA GLY A 216 12.59 -18.21 6.45
C GLY A 216 13.17 -18.77 7.74
N GLY A 217 12.61 -18.41 8.91
CA GLY A 217 13.18 -18.79 10.19
C GLY A 217 14.48 -18.02 10.49
N SER A 218 15.51 -18.73 10.94
CA SER A 218 16.85 -18.16 11.16
C SER A 218 17.80 -18.38 9.96
N SER A 219 17.31 -18.96 8.86
CA SER A 219 18.11 -19.17 7.66
C SER A 219 17.89 -18.03 6.67
N GLY A 220 18.95 -17.65 5.96
CA GLY A 220 18.87 -16.77 4.79
C GLY A 220 18.64 -17.53 3.49
N GLU A 221 18.60 -18.86 3.50
CA GLU A 221 18.44 -19.69 2.29
C GLU A 221 16.99 -19.61 1.75
N LEU A 222 16.84 -19.30 0.45
CA LEU A 222 15.54 -19.16 -0.22
C LEU A 222 14.62 -20.36 -0.03
N GLU A 223 15.15 -21.59 -0.12
CA GLU A 223 14.38 -22.84 0.07
C GLU A 223 13.71 -22.98 1.45
N LYS A 224 14.13 -22.17 2.44
CA LYS A 224 13.56 -22.19 3.78
C LYS A 224 12.38 -21.24 3.93
N PHE A 225 12.21 -20.28 3.02
CA PHE A 225 11.08 -19.35 3.05
C PHE A 225 9.80 -20.10 2.75
N ARG A 226 8.83 -19.95 3.65
CA ARG A 226 7.51 -20.56 3.53
C ARG A 226 6.46 -19.47 3.52
N HIS A 227 5.51 -19.59 2.61
CA HIS A 227 4.25 -18.84 2.69
C HIS A 227 3.52 -19.24 3.99
N VAL A 228 3.43 -18.31 4.95
CA VAL A 228 2.83 -18.50 6.28
C VAL A 228 1.47 -17.84 6.45
N LEU A 229 1.19 -16.71 5.79
CA LEU A 229 -0.13 -16.06 5.76
C LEU A 229 -0.48 -15.58 4.34
N GLY A 230 -1.78 -15.50 4.05
CA GLY A 230 -2.30 -15.09 2.75
C GLY A 230 -3.18 -16.17 2.10
N GLY A 231 -4.13 -15.75 1.28
CA GLY A 231 -5.16 -16.58 0.65
C GLY A 231 -5.86 -17.48 1.68
N PRO A 232 -5.73 -18.82 1.59
CA PRO A 232 -6.36 -19.74 2.53
C PRO A 232 -5.68 -19.80 3.91
N LYS A 233 -4.47 -19.23 4.08
CA LYS A 233 -3.69 -19.27 5.33
C LYS A 233 -3.95 -18.02 6.17
N LEU A 234 -4.95 -18.08 7.04
CA LEU A 234 -5.35 -16.94 7.88
C LEU A 234 -4.50 -16.78 9.14
N ALA A 235 -3.82 -17.83 9.60
CA ALA A 235 -3.06 -17.80 10.84
C ALA A 235 -1.84 -18.72 10.81
N TYR A 236 -0.78 -18.31 11.50
CA TYR A 236 0.48 -19.00 11.63
C TYR A 236 0.96 -19.00 13.10
N SER A 237 1.24 -20.19 13.62
CA SER A 237 1.79 -20.34 14.96
C SER A 237 3.29 -20.06 14.95
N VAL A 238 3.71 -18.96 15.56
CA VAL A 238 5.12 -18.59 15.65
C VAL A 238 5.77 -19.35 16.80
N GLN A 239 6.94 -19.93 16.55
CA GLN A 239 7.79 -20.57 17.56
C GLN A 239 8.98 -19.65 17.85
N PRO A 240 9.02 -18.97 19.02
CA PRO A 240 10.13 -18.09 19.35
C PRO A 240 11.46 -18.83 19.37
N SER A 241 12.46 -18.31 18.66
CA SER A 241 13.81 -18.87 18.67
C SER A 241 14.42 -18.83 20.07
N ARG A 242 15.25 -19.82 20.41
CA ARG A 242 16.00 -19.81 21.70
C ARG A 242 17.10 -18.74 21.71
N HIS A 243 17.68 -18.45 20.57
CA HIS A 243 18.89 -17.62 20.43
C HIS A 243 18.61 -16.25 19.81
N CYS A 244 17.51 -16.11 19.08
CA CYS A 244 17.09 -14.84 18.50
C CYS A 244 15.83 -14.32 19.22
N HIS A 245 15.80 -13.03 19.50
CA HIS A 245 14.62 -12.35 20.05
C HIS A 245 13.67 -11.84 18.97
N GLU A 246 14.08 -11.93 17.70
CA GLU A 246 13.35 -11.38 16.56
C GLU A 246 13.04 -12.48 15.54
N SER A 247 11.83 -12.44 15.01
CA SER A 247 11.40 -13.19 13.83
C SER A 247 11.06 -12.19 12.74
N VAL A 248 11.79 -12.23 11.63
CA VAL A 248 11.60 -11.34 10.48
C VAL A 248 10.75 -12.05 9.44
N PHE A 249 9.63 -11.44 9.11
CA PHE A 249 8.70 -11.84 8.07
C PHE A 249 8.79 -10.86 6.89
N TYR A 250 8.47 -11.34 5.70
CA TYR A 250 8.47 -10.56 4.47
C TYR A 250 7.06 -10.54 3.92
N VAL A 251 6.55 -9.35 3.65
CA VAL A 251 5.15 -9.09 3.29
C VAL A 251 5.12 -8.51 1.88
N GLU A 252 4.25 -9.05 1.04
CA GLU A 252 3.91 -8.50 -0.28
C GLU A 252 2.42 -8.21 -0.38
N ALA A 253 2.04 -7.19 -1.15
CA ALA A 253 0.66 -7.03 -1.59
C ALA A 253 0.41 -7.79 -2.89
N LEU A 254 -0.79 -8.34 -3.01
CA LEU A 254 -1.26 -9.09 -4.18
C LEU A 254 -2.21 -8.28 -5.06
N ALA A 255 -2.62 -7.09 -4.59
CA ALA A 255 -3.58 -6.26 -5.29
C ALA A 255 -3.30 -4.78 -5.03
N PHE A 256 -3.38 -3.99 -6.11
CA PHE A 256 -3.41 -2.54 -6.03
C PHE A 256 -4.69 -2.03 -5.36
N PRO A 257 -4.69 -0.80 -4.81
CA PRO A 257 -5.92 -0.12 -4.42
C PRO A 257 -6.93 -0.11 -5.58
N ASP A 258 -8.18 -0.43 -5.27
CA ASP A 258 -9.29 -0.49 -6.23
C ASP A 258 -10.61 -0.10 -5.54
N VAL A 259 -11.74 -0.06 -6.26
CA VAL A 259 -13.04 0.37 -5.70
C VAL A 259 -13.47 -0.45 -4.49
N ALA A 260 -13.19 -1.76 -4.50
CA ALA A 260 -13.50 -2.65 -3.38
C ALA A 260 -12.39 -2.73 -2.33
N PHE A 261 -11.23 -2.10 -2.56
CA PHE A 261 -10.06 -2.22 -1.71
C PHE A 261 -9.36 -0.86 -1.52
N PRO A 262 -9.50 -0.21 -0.35
CA PRO A 262 -8.96 1.14 -0.12
C PRO A 262 -7.41 1.20 -0.03
N GLY A 263 -6.75 0.05 -0.16
CA GLY A 263 -5.31 -0.13 -0.05
C GLY A 263 -4.81 -0.21 1.39
N LEU A 264 -5.63 -0.61 2.36
CA LEU A 264 -5.21 -0.78 3.76
C LEU A 264 -5.36 -2.24 4.16
N VAL A 265 -4.35 -2.80 4.82
CA VAL A 265 -4.34 -4.18 5.31
C VAL A 265 -3.76 -4.24 6.71
N SER A 266 -4.28 -5.15 7.54
CA SER A 266 -3.85 -5.29 8.93
C SER A 266 -3.25 -6.66 9.21
N LEU A 267 -2.14 -6.68 9.93
CA LEU A 267 -1.51 -7.89 10.44
C LEU A 267 -1.45 -7.85 11.96
N HIS A 268 -1.74 -8.99 12.58
CA HIS A 268 -1.90 -9.10 14.02
C HIS A 268 -1.03 -10.21 14.58
N VAL A 269 -0.48 -9.99 15.78
CA VAL A 269 0.04 -11.07 16.62
C VAL A 269 -0.79 -11.16 17.88
N THR A 270 -1.25 -12.36 18.22
CA THR A 270 -2.03 -12.63 19.43
C THR A 270 -1.31 -13.65 20.31
N LEU A 271 -1.11 -13.31 21.57
CA LEU A 271 -0.66 -14.24 22.59
C LEU A 271 -1.90 -14.96 23.15
N LEU A 272 -1.95 -16.27 22.94
CA LEU A 272 -3.01 -17.15 23.40
C LEU A 272 -2.56 -17.90 24.65
N GLU A 273 -3.39 -17.94 25.67
CA GLU A 273 -3.22 -18.78 26.86
C GLU A 273 -3.96 -20.10 26.64
N SER A 274 -3.28 -21.23 26.85
CA SER A 274 -3.88 -22.57 26.80
C SER A 274 -4.06 -23.08 28.24
N PRO A 275 -5.28 -23.01 28.81
CA PRO A 275 -5.47 -23.27 30.24
C PRO A 275 -5.31 -24.74 30.65
N GLU A 276 -5.34 -25.69 29.71
CA GLU A 276 -4.98 -27.11 29.85
C GLU A 276 -5.23 -27.82 28.50
N LYS A 277 -4.68 -29.04 28.29
CA LYS A 277 -4.96 -29.82 27.07
C LYS A 277 -6.46 -30.11 26.94
N GLY A 278 -7.09 -29.61 25.88
CA GLY A 278 -8.50 -29.87 25.55
C GLY A 278 -9.47 -28.72 25.88
N LEU A 279 -8.98 -27.63 26.47
CA LEU A 279 -9.77 -26.40 26.65
C LEU A 279 -9.53 -25.41 25.50
N LEU A 280 -10.51 -24.53 25.26
CA LEU A 280 -10.39 -23.46 24.28
C LEU A 280 -9.28 -22.48 24.69
N GLU A 281 -8.43 -22.12 23.73
CA GLU A 281 -7.40 -21.10 23.92
C GLU A 281 -8.04 -19.71 24.10
N ALA A 282 -7.49 -18.91 25.00
CA ALA A 282 -7.98 -17.56 25.28
C ALA A 282 -6.97 -16.50 24.82
N PRO A 283 -7.37 -15.48 24.03
CA PRO A 283 -6.49 -14.36 23.70
C PRO A 283 -6.25 -13.49 24.94
N ILE A 284 -4.98 -13.29 25.29
CA ILE A 284 -4.59 -12.49 26.45
C ILE A 284 -3.91 -11.18 26.07
N PHE A 285 -3.42 -11.07 24.83
CA PHE A 285 -2.83 -9.86 24.28
C PHE A 285 -2.84 -9.91 22.75
N THR A 286 -3.10 -8.77 22.10
CA THR A 286 -3.00 -8.62 20.66
C THR A 286 -2.28 -7.32 20.33
N ASP A 287 -1.36 -7.39 19.38
CA ASP A 287 -0.66 -6.24 18.82
C ASP A 287 -0.79 -6.27 17.30
N SER A 288 -0.91 -5.09 16.68
CA SER A 288 -1.34 -4.96 15.28
C SER A 288 -0.53 -3.93 14.53
N VAL A 289 -0.35 -4.13 13.23
CA VAL A 289 0.27 -3.18 12.31
C VAL A 289 -0.63 -3.00 11.10
N VAL A 290 -0.80 -1.74 10.67
CA VAL A 290 -1.49 -1.40 9.42
C VAL A 290 -0.47 -1.01 8.34
N PHE A 291 -0.63 -1.61 7.16
CA PHE A 291 0.08 -1.22 5.95
C PHE A 291 -0.85 -0.49 5.00
N ARG A 292 -0.29 0.43 4.21
CA ARG A 292 -0.92 0.95 3.00
C ARG A 292 -0.22 0.44 1.75
N VAL A 293 -0.98 -0.16 0.84
CA VAL A 293 -0.48 -0.55 -0.47
C VAL A 293 -0.16 0.70 -1.30
N ALA A 294 1.03 0.75 -1.87
CA ALA A 294 1.48 1.84 -2.72
C ALA A 294 0.57 1.97 -3.96
N PRO A 295 0.14 3.19 -4.32
CA PRO A 295 -0.64 3.39 -5.53
C PRO A 295 0.25 3.29 -6.78
N TRP A 296 -0.38 2.97 -7.92
CA TRP A 296 0.24 3.19 -9.23
C TRP A 296 0.22 4.68 -9.58
N ILE A 297 1.35 5.21 -10.06
CA ILE A 297 1.55 6.65 -10.32
C ILE A 297 2.07 6.84 -11.75
N MET A 298 1.37 7.65 -12.54
CA MET A 298 1.74 8.00 -13.92
C MET A 298 2.78 9.13 -13.94
N THR A 299 3.61 9.19 -14.99
CA THR A 299 4.61 10.27 -15.17
C THR A 299 4.18 11.30 -16.22
N PRO A 300 4.28 12.61 -15.96
CA PRO A 300 3.92 13.63 -16.96
C PRO A 300 5.02 13.81 -18.01
N ASN A 301 4.64 14.27 -19.20
CA ASN A 301 5.55 14.63 -20.31
C ASN A 301 6.63 15.69 -19.96
N THR A 302 6.50 16.36 -18.81
CA THR A 302 7.52 17.28 -18.29
C THR A 302 8.63 16.61 -17.48
N ALA A 303 8.48 15.33 -17.15
CA ALA A 303 9.53 14.53 -16.52
C ALA A 303 10.68 14.26 -17.51
N ALA A 304 11.87 13.96 -16.98
CA ALA A 304 12.99 13.58 -17.84
C ALA A 304 12.72 12.20 -18.47
N PRO A 305 12.90 12.03 -19.79
CA PRO A 305 12.72 10.74 -20.43
C PRO A 305 13.84 9.78 -20.02
N LEU A 306 13.49 8.52 -19.75
CA LEU A 306 14.43 7.46 -19.39
C LEU A 306 14.65 6.46 -20.53
N GLU A 307 13.63 6.23 -21.35
CA GLU A 307 13.68 5.35 -22.51
C GLU A 307 12.56 5.75 -23.49
N VAL A 308 12.80 5.55 -24.78
CA VAL A 308 11.80 5.75 -25.85
C VAL A 308 11.46 4.40 -26.47
N PHE A 309 10.17 4.09 -26.55
CA PHE A 309 9.67 2.87 -27.20
C PHE A 309 9.05 3.21 -28.56
N VAL A 310 9.37 2.44 -29.59
CA VAL A 310 8.80 2.63 -30.95
C VAL A 310 8.57 1.30 -31.65
N CYS A 311 7.48 1.17 -32.39
CA CYS A 311 7.22 0.00 -33.23
C CYS A 311 7.85 0.16 -34.62
N SER A 312 8.61 -0.86 -35.04
CA SER A 312 9.04 -1.03 -36.43
C SER A 312 8.02 -1.90 -37.16
N VAL A 313 7.37 -1.31 -38.17
CA VAL A 313 6.34 -1.92 -39.01
C VAL A 313 6.68 -1.71 -40.48
N ASP A 314 5.97 -2.36 -41.39
CA ASP A 314 6.28 -2.27 -42.82
C ASP A 314 6.10 -0.82 -43.32
N GLY A 315 7.16 -0.25 -43.91
CA GLY A 315 7.14 1.06 -44.54
C GLY A 315 7.30 2.26 -43.60
N ASN A 316 7.79 2.07 -42.36
CA ASN A 316 8.11 3.17 -41.43
C ASN A 316 9.60 3.29 -41.08
N GLU A 317 10.51 2.71 -41.87
CA GLU A 317 11.93 2.62 -41.57
C GLU A 317 12.59 4.00 -41.40
N GLU A 318 12.24 4.97 -42.25
CA GLU A 318 12.73 6.35 -42.15
C GLU A 318 12.27 7.04 -40.87
N PHE A 319 11.03 6.76 -40.43
CA PHE A 319 10.50 7.29 -39.17
C PHE A 319 11.24 6.72 -37.96
N VAL A 320 11.44 5.40 -37.92
CA VAL A 320 12.19 4.75 -36.83
C VAL A 320 13.63 5.26 -36.78
N ALA A 321 14.28 5.46 -37.94
CA ALA A 321 15.62 6.05 -38.00
C ALA A 321 15.65 7.50 -37.47
N ALA A 322 14.66 8.31 -37.80
CA ALA A 322 14.56 9.69 -37.31
C ALA A 322 14.32 9.76 -35.79
N VAL A 323 13.46 8.88 -35.24
CA VAL A 323 13.26 8.75 -33.79
C VAL A 323 14.54 8.29 -33.11
N GLY A 324 15.29 7.36 -33.71
CA GLY A 324 16.58 6.92 -33.18
C GLY A 324 17.62 8.04 -33.14
N ALA A 325 17.73 8.85 -34.20
CA ALA A 325 18.60 10.01 -34.20
C ALA A 325 18.19 11.06 -33.15
N LEU A 326 16.89 11.23 -32.90
CA LEU A 326 16.38 12.10 -31.83
C LEU A 326 16.76 11.58 -30.45
N ALA A 327 16.56 10.28 -30.19
CA ALA A 327 16.88 9.62 -28.94
C ALA A 327 18.38 9.68 -28.63
N GLU A 328 19.24 9.43 -29.63
CA GLU A 328 20.69 9.57 -29.53
C GLU A 328 21.09 11.00 -29.17
N ARG A 329 20.50 12.01 -29.84
CA ARG A 329 20.78 13.42 -29.57
C ARG A 329 20.48 13.83 -28.13
N VAL A 330 19.49 13.23 -27.51
CA VAL A 330 19.12 13.50 -26.11
C VAL A 330 19.69 12.47 -25.12
N SER A 331 20.54 11.55 -25.59
CA SER A 331 21.14 10.47 -24.79
C SER A 331 20.11 9.61 -24.06
N CYS A 332 18.97 9.35 -24.71
CA CYS A 332 17.91 8.50 -24.19
C CYS A 332 17.96 7.13 -24.90
N PRO A 333 17.98 6.00 -24.17
CA PRO A 333 17.79 4.67 -24.73
C PRO A 333 16.58 4.57 -25.67
N LEU A 334 16.70 3.76 -26.72
CA LEU A 334 15.64 3.46 -27.66
C LEU A 334 15.38 1.95 -27.68
N THR A 335 14.16 1.56 -27.39
CA THR A 335 13.68 0.18 -27.58
C THR A 335 12.75 0.11 -28.79
N VAL A 336 13.16 -0.70 -29.78
CA VAL A 336 12.39 -0.91 -31.01
C VAL A 336 11.64 -2.25 -30.92
N CYS A 337 10.31 -2.20 -30.90
CA CYS A 337 9.47 -3.39 -30.96
C CYS A 337 9.33 -3.85 -32.42
N PRO A 338 9.86 -5.02 -32.80
CA PRO A 338 9.90 -5.47 -34.19
C PRO A 338 8.56 -6.07 -34.65
N ALA A 339 8.35 -6.11 -35.98
CA ALA A 339 7.13 -6.61 -36.62
C ALA A 339 6.61 -7.97 -36.11
N PRO A 340 7.45 -8.99 -35.81
CA PRO A 340 6.96 -10.26 -35.25
C PRO A 340 6.32 -10.15 -33.87
N GLN A 341 6.71 -9.15 -33.07
CA GLN A 341 6.15 -8.88 -31.75
C GLN A 341 4.92 -7.96 -31.84
N ASN A 342 5.00 -6.89 -32.63
CA ASN A 342 3.90 -5.93 -32.75
C ASN A 342 2.79 -6.34 -33.72
N ARG A 343 3.01 -7.34 -34.58
CA ARG A 343 2.02 -7.84 -35.57
C ARG A 343 1.48 -6.74 -36.50
N GLN A 344 2.35 -5.81 -36.91
CA GLN A 344 2.03 -4.61 -37.72
C GLN A 344 1.18 -3.55 -37.01
N ASP A 345 0.96 -3.71 -35.71
CA ASP A 345 0.39 -2.67 -34.87
C ASP A 345 1.46 -1.64 -34.53
N ARG A 346 1.21 -0.39 -34.93
CA ARG A 346 2.17 0.71 -34.77
C ARG A 346 1.91 1.55 -33.52
N TRP A 347 0.80 1.31 -32.83
CA TRP A 347 0.26 2.21 -31.81
C TRP A 347 0.68 1.76 -30.41
N ILE A 348 1.98 1.82 -30.10
CA ILE A 348 2.49 1.45 -28.77
C ILE A 348 1.94 2.34 -27.66
N GLN A 349 1.68 3.62 -27.97
CA GLN A 349 1.01 4.57 -27.07
C GLN A 349 -0.39 4.12 -26.64
N ASP A 350 -1.09 3.38 -27.51
CA ASP A 350 -2.46 2.95 -27.23
C ASP A 350 -2.53 1.73 -26.31
N GLU A 351 -1.48 0.90 -26.32
CA GLU A 351 -1.47 -0.38 -25.60
C GLU A 351 -1.00 -0.23 -24.16
N ILE A 352 -0.03 0.65 -23.90
CA ILE A 352 0.64 0.73 -22.61
C ILE A 352 0.77 2.15 -22.09
N GLU A 353 0.74 2.27 -20.77
CA GLU A 353 1.06 3.50 -20.05
C GLU A 353 2.11 3.20 -18.98
N PHE A 354 3.16 4.00 -18.92
CA PHE A 354 4.25 3.80 -17.97
C PHE A 354 3.99 4.57 -16.68
N GLY A 355 3.85 3.82 -15.59
CA GLY A 355 3.85 4.38 -14.24
C GLY A 355 4.93 3.78 -13.38
N TYR A 356 4.84 4.02 -12.08
CA TYR A 356 5.72 3.46 -11.07
C TYR A 356 4.99 3.24 -9.75
N ILE A 357 5.58 2.41 -8.89
CA ILE A 357 5.20 2.28 -7.48
C ILE A 357 6.40 2.60 -6.60
N GLN A 358 6.14 3.08 -5.39
CA GLN A 358 7.19 3.53 -4.49
C GLN A 358 6.85 3.25 -3.02
N ALA A 359 7.83 2.67 -2.34
CA ALA A 359 7.90 2.52 -0.89
C ALA A 359 9.24 3.08 -0.39
N PRO A 360 9.41 3.28 0.93
CA PRO A 360 10.67 3.78 1.49
C PRO A 360 11.89 2.90 1.19
N TYR A 361 11.66 1.60 0.96
CA TYR A 361 12.72 0.61 0.77
C TYR A 361 12.99 0.26 -0.70
N LYS A 362 12.04 0.50 -1.62
CA LYS A 362 12.18 0.17 -3.05
C LYS A 362 11.26 1.00 -3.95
N THR A 363 11.65 1.20 -5.20
CA THR A 363 10.89 1.91 -6.25
C THR A 363 11.19 1.25 -7.58
N PHE A 364 10.15 0.95 -8.36
CA PHE A 364 10.32 0.40 -9.70
C PHE A 364 9.15 0.79 -10.63
N PRO A 365 9.39 0.87 -11.95
CA PRO A 365 8.35 1.15 -12.94
C PRO A 365 7.33 0.01 -13.04
N VAL A 366 6.07 0.35 -13.33
CA VAL A 366 4.99 -0.61 -13.55
C VAL A 366 4.23 -0.21 -14.80
N VAL A 367 4.22 -1.08 -15.82
CA VAL A 367 3.42 -0.88 -17.02
C VAL A 367 1.95 -1.15 -16.72
N PHE A 368 1.09 -0.19 -17.05
CA PHE A 368 -0.34 -0.40 -17.09
C PHE A 368 -0.71 -0.80 -18.52
N ASP A 369 -1.27 -2.00 -18.67
CA ASP A 369 -1.71 -2.58 -19.93
C ASP A 369 -3.20 -2.28 -20.20
N SER A 370 -3.47 -1.75 -21.39
CA SER A 370 -4.80 -1.35 -21.85
C SER A 370 -5.64 -2.56 -22.22
N PRO A 371 -6.97 -2.55 -21.96
CA PRO A 371 -7.88 -3.56 -22.50
C PRO A 371 -8.12 -3.45 -24.02
N ARG A 372 -7.27 -2.72 -24.76
CA ARG A 372 -7.31 -2.58 -26.21
C ARG A 372 -7.10 -3.92 -26.91
N ASP A 373 -6.17 -4.75 -26.43
CA ASP A 373 -5.99 -6.16 -26.81
C ASP A 373 -5.84 -6.44 -28.32
N LEU A 374 -5.11 -5.60 -29.07
CA LEU A 374 -4.87 -5.80 -30.52
C LEU A 374 -3.53 -6.50 -30.82
N GLY A 375 -2.70 -5.94 -31.71
CA GLY A 375 -1.47 -6.59 -32.16
C GLY A 375 -0.38 -6.63 -31.08
N LEU A 376 -0.40 -5.64 -30.18
CA LEU A 376 0.55 -5.46 -29.10
C LEU A 376 0.16 -6.09 -27.76
N LYS A 377 -0.99 -6.76 -27.64
CA LYS A 377 -1.48 -7.33 -26.37
C LYS A 377 -0.51 -8.19 -25.57
N ASP A 378 0.40 -8.88 -26.26
CA ASP A 378 1.38 -9.76 -25.61
C ASP A 378 2.69 -9.01 -25.27
N PHE A 379 2.90 -7.81 -25.80
CA PHE A 379 4.12 -7.01 -25.65
C PHE A 379 4.44 -6.65 -24.20
N PRO A 380 3.49 -6.18 -23.37
CA PRO A 380 3.80 -5.79 -21.99
C PRO A 380 4.31 -6.98 -21.17
N ILE A 381 3.65 -8.14 -21.27
CA ILE A 381 4.02 -9.35 -20.53
C ILE A 381 5.29 -10.01 -21.09
N ARG A 382 5.48 -10.02 -22.42
CA ARG A 382 6.60 -10.75 -23.03
C ARG A 382 7.89 -9.96 -23.13
N SER A 383 7.80 -8.63 -23.20
CA SER A 383 8.93 -7.76 -23.55
C SER A 383 9.25 -6.70 -22.51
N ILE A 384 8.29 -6.32 -21.66
CA ILE A 384 8.50 -5.31 -20.61
C ILE A 384 8.61 -5.96 -19.23
N LEU A 385 7.67 -6.83 -18.86
CA LEU A 385 7.66 -7.53 -17.57
C LEU A 385 8.97 -8.31 -17.34
N GLY A 386 9.63 -7.97 -16.24
CA GLY A 386 10.89 -8.57 -15.83
C GLY A 386 11.32 -8.06 -14.46
N PRO A 387 12.59 -8.28 -14.07
CA PRO A 387 13.10 -7.83 -12.79
C PRO A 387 13.00 -6.31 -12.65
N ASP A 388 12.47 -5.82 -11.54
CA ASP A 388 12.27 -4.38 -11.28
C ASP A 388 11.42 -3.68 -12.37
N PHE A 389 10.53 -4.41 -13.06
CA PHE A 389 9.58 -3.83 -14.01
C PHE A 389 8.24 -4.54 -13.93
N GLY A 390 7.31 -3.93 -13.21
CA GLY A 390 6.02 -4.51 -12.91
C GLY A 390 5.00 -4.40 -14.04
N TYR A 391 3.90 -5.14 -13.88
CA TYR A 391 2.77 -5.20 -14.80
C TYR A 391 1.45 -5.12 -14.05
N VAL A 392 0.51 -4.35 -14.58
CA VAL A 392 -0.88 -4.32 -14.11
C VAL A 392 -1.82 -4.16 -15.30
N ALA A 393 -2.99 -4.78 -15.24
CA ALA A 393 -4.03 -4.64 -16.25
C ALA A 393 -5.43 -4.56 -15.61
N ARG A 394 -6.40 -4.02 -16.35
CA ARG A 394 -7.81 -4.05 -15.99
C ARG A 394 -8.65 -4.48 -17.18
N GLN A 395 -9.38 -5.57 -17.01
CA GLN A 395 -10.23 -6.13 -18.05
C GLN A 395 -11.46 -5.24 -18.31
N ALA A 396 -11.91 -5.19 -19.56
CA ALA A 396 -13.13 -4.49 -19.98
C ALA A 396 -14.23 -5.50 -20.37
N PRO A 397 -14.97 -6.07 -19.40
CA PRO A 397 -15.94 -7.14 -19.67
C PRO A 397 -17.14 -6.70 -20.52
N GLU A 398 -17.44 -5.40 -20.58
CA GLU A 398 -18.49 -4.82 -21.44
C GLU A 398 -18.00 -4.57 -22.89
N GLY A 399 -16.76 -4.94 -23.19
CA GLY A 399 -16.06 -4.65 -24.44
C GLY A 399 -15.20 -3.39 -24.34
N SER A 400 -14.15 -3.33 -25.16
CA SER A 400 -13.30 -2.15 -25.31
C SER A 400 -13.81 -1.21 -26.40
N SER A 401 -13.56 0.07 -26.22
CA SER A 401 -13.83 1.14 -27.16
C SER A 401 -12.52 1.83 -27.53
N SER A 402 -12.55 2.70 -28.55
CA SER A 402 -11.39 3.54 -28.86
C SER A 402 -10.93 4.39 -27.67
N LEU A 403 -11.82 4.73 -26.71
CA LEU A 403 -11.47 5.50 -25.52
C LEU A 403 -10.73 4.68 -24.44
N ASP A 404 -10.56 3.38 -24.65
CA ASP A 404 -9.79 2.50 -23.78
C ASP A 404 -8.31 2.44 -24.16
N SER A 405 -7.95 2.87 -25.37
CA SER A 405 -6.54 3.08 -25.76
C SER A 405 -5.90 4.13 -24.87
N PHE A 406 -4.63 3.94 -24.52
CA PHE A 406 -3.93 4.82 -23.60
C PHE A 406 -3.36 6.11 -24.19
N GLY A 407 -3.48 6.36 -25.51
CA GLY A 407 -3.49 7.75 -26.03
C GLY A 407 -4.61 8.61 -25.43
N ASN A 408 -5.67 7.98 -24.90
CA ASN A 408 -6.75 8.63 -24.15
C ASN A 408 -6.47 8.77 -22.64
N LEU A 409 -5.27 8.43 -22.16
CA LEU A 409 -4.85 8.50 -20.76
C LEU A 409 -3.59 9.36 -20.66
N GLU A 410 -3.72 10.54 -20.07
CA GLU A 410 -2.61 11.51 -19.91
C GLU A 410 -2.51 11.97 -18.46
N VAL A 411 -1.43 12.68 -18.10
CA VAL A 411 -1.31 13.29 -16.77
C VAL A 411 -0.71 14.69 -16.85
N SER A 412 -1.33 15.62 -16.13
CA SER A 412 -0.80 16.97 -16.02
C SER A 412 0.52 16.99 -15.25
N PRO A 413 1.40 17.98 -15.47
CA PRO A 413 2.47 18.31 -14.54
C PRO A 413 1.92 18.68 -13.15
N PRO A 414 2.78 18.80 -12.12
CA PRO A 414 2.38 19.26 -10.80
C PRO A 414 1.66 20.62 -10.84
N VAL A 415 0.52 20.71 -10.16
CA VAL A 415 -0.33 21.92 -10.20
C VAL A 415 -0.95 22.25 -8.85
N THR A 416 -1.20 23.53 -8.62
CA THR A 416 -2.04 24.01 -7.51
C THR A 416 -3.33 24.59 -8.07
N VAL A 417 -4.47 24.13 -7.56
CA VAL A 417 -5.80 24.57 -7.98
C VAL A 417 -6.56 25.06 -6.76
N ARG A 418 -6.87 26.37 -6.71
CA ARG A 418 -7.63 27.01 -5.62
C ARG A 418 -7.09 26.67 -4.21
N GLY A 419 -5.77 26.68 -4.05
CA GLY A 419 -5.09 26.39 -2.78
C GLY A 419 -4.90 24.90 -2.47
N LYS A 420 -5.41 23.98 -3.29
CA LYS A 420 -5.12 22.55 -3.18
C LYS A 420 -3.97 22.17 -4.11
N GLU A 421 -2.94 21.59 -3.53
CA GLU A 421 -1.76 21.08 -4.26
C GLU A 421 -2.01 19.68 -4.81
N TYR A 422 -1.52 19.44 -6.03
CA TYR A 422 -1.44 18.15 -6.69
C TYR A 422 0.02 17.94 -7.11
N PRO A 423 0.88 17.50 -6.18
CA PRO A 423 2.33 17.45 -6.40
C PRO A 423 2.74 16.40 -7.43
N LEU A 424 1.89 15.42 -7.69
CA LEU A 424 2.07 14.39 -8.72
C LEU A 424 1.24 14.68 -9.99
N GLY A 425 0.65 15.88 -10.08
CA GLY A 425 -0.25 16.22 -11.17
C GLY A 425 -1.62 15.57 -11.05
N ARG A 426 -2.37 15.56 -12.15
CA ARG A 426 -3.73 15.02 -12.24
C ARG A 426 -3.90 14.25 -13.53
N ILE A 427 -4.41 13.03 -13.43
CA ILE A 427 -4.75 12.21 -14.60
C ILE A 427 -5.84 12.93 -15.42
N LEU A 428 -5.71 12.89 -16.74
CA LEU A 428 -6.62 13.41 -17.74
C LEU A 428 -7.09 12.24 -18.59
N ILE A 429 -8.41 12.04 -18.67
CA ILE A 429 -9.01 10.98 -19.49
C ILE A 429 -10.09 11.56 -20.38
N GLY A 430 -10.13 11.16 -21.64
CA GLY A 430 -11.19 11.60 -22.55
C GLY A 430 -12.49 10.82 -22.39
N SER A 431 -13.61 11.50 -22.57
CA SER A 431 -14.96 11.02 -22.32
C SER A 431 -15.97 11.74 -23.23
N SER A 432 -17.23 11.29 -23.16
CA SER A 432 -18.39 11.90 -23.83
C SER A 432 -19.08 12.95 -22.95
N PHE A 433 -19.83 13.86 -23.58
CA PHE A 433 -20.60 14.86 -22.83
C PHE A 433 -21.65 14.19 -21.93
N PRO A 434 -21.79 14.58 -20.64
CA PRO A 434 -22.59 13.82 -19.67
C PRO A 434 -24.05 13.56 -20.02
N ARG A 435 -24.66 14.36 -20.91
CA ARG A 435 -26.09 14.30 -21.25
C ARG A 435 -26.41 13.54 -22.54
N LEU A 436 -25.42 13.27 -23.39
CA LEU A 436 -25.68 12.85 -24.77
C LEU A 436 -25.58 11.33 -25.01
N GLY A 437 -25.19 10.55 -23.99
CA GLY A 437 -24.62 9.23 -24.27
C GLY A 437 -23.33 9.38 -25.09
N GLY A 438 -22.60 8.29 -25.30
CA GLY A 438 -21.36 8.32 -26.07
C GLY A 438 -20.33 7.35 -25.53
N ARG A 439 -19.15 7.32 -26.17
CA ARG A 439 -18.07 6.43 -25.74
C ARG A 439 -17.53 6.89 -24.40
N ARG A 440 -17.04 5.95 -23.61
CA ARG A 440 -16.33 6.19 -22.34
C ARG A 440 -15.30 5.10 -22.13
N MET A 441 -14.18 5.47 -21.52
CA MET A 441 -13.24 4.49 -20.99
C MET A 441 -13.94 3.53 -20.03
N ALA A 442 -13.55 2.26 -20.11
CA ALA A 442 -14.06 1.15 -19.33
C ALA A 442 -14.10 1.51 -17.86
N LYS A 443 -15.21 1.13 -17.22
CA LYS A 443 -15.45 1.45 -15.82
C LYS A 443 -14.32 0.91 -14.93
N ALA A 444 -13.83 -0.31 -15.19
CA ALA A 444 -12.76 -0.93 -14.42
C ALA A 444 -11.44 -0.13 -14.45
N VAL A 445 -11.07 0.43 -15.62
CA VAL A 445 -9.88 1.29 -15.75
C VAL A 445 -10.08 2.60 -14.99
N ARG A 446 -11.24 3.28 -15.16
CA ARG A 446 -11.54 4.53 -14.45
C ARG A 446 -11.58 4.35 -12.93
N ASP A 447 -12.23 3.28 -12.49
CA ASP A 447 -12.33 2.87 -11.09
C ASP A 447 -10.94 2.67 -10.47
N PHE A 448 -10.06 1.96 -11.17
CA PHE A 448 -8.67 1.74 -10.76
C PHE A 448 -7.91 3.07 -10.63
N LEU A 449 -7.95 3.95 -11.65
CA LEU A 449 -7.26 5.24 -11.63
C LEU A 449 -7.76 6.15 -10.49
N VAL A 450 -9.08 6.16 -10.22
CA VAL A 450 -9.66 6.90 -9.09
C VAL A 450 -9.20 6.34 -7.74
N ALA A 451 -9.11 5.01 -7.62
CA ALA A 451 -8.73 4.33 -6.37
C ALA A 451 -7.28 4.61 -5.93
N GLN A 452 -6.40 5.03 -6.85
CA GLN A 452 -5.01 5.42 -6.53
C GLN A 452 -4.93 6.68 -5.67
N LYS A 453 -5.94 7.56 -5.72
CA LYS A 453 -6.12 8.81 -4.92
C LYS A 453 -5.08 9.92 -5.13
N VAL A 454 -3.88 9.61 -5.57
CA VAL A 454 -2.74 10.54 -5.59
C VAL A 454 -2.68 11.45 -6.82
N GLN A 455 -3.30 11.05 -7.93
CA GLN A 455 -3.39 11.82 -9.19
C GLN A 455 -4.84 12.01 -9.65
N ALA A 456 -5.75 12.29 -8.71
CA ALA A 456 -7.21 12.40 -8.89
C ALA A 456 -7.66 12.81 -10.32
N PRO A 457 -8.26 11.87 -11.10
CA PRO A 457 -8.57 12.07 -12.52
C PRO A 457 -9.49 13.25 -12.84
N VAL A 458 -9.41 13.73 -14.08
CA VAL A 458 -10.28 14.72 -14.71
C VAL A 458 -10.78 14.16 -16.04
N GLU A 459 -12.10 14.08 -16.22
CA GLU A 459 -12.68 13.72 -17.52
C GLU A 459 -12.72 14.97 -18.44
N LEU A 460 -12.17 14.83 -19.65
CA LEU A 460 -12.19 15.81 -20.73
C LEU A 460 -13.16 15.37 -21.82
N PHE A 461 -13.62 16.31 -22.67
CA PHE A 461 -14.46 15.97 -23.79
C PHE A 461 -13.62 15.67 -25.03
N SER A 462 -13.52 14.40 -25.40
CA SER A 462 -12.75 13.93 -26.56
C SER A 462 -13.62 13.18 -27.58
N ASP A 463 -14.86 12.80 -27.21
CA ASP A 463 -15.74 11.98 -28.06
C ASP A 463 -16.20 12.69 -29.36
N TRP A 464 -15.86 13.97 -29.54
CA TRP A 464 -16.03 14.68 -30.81
C TRP A 464 -15.02 14.26 -31.89
N LEU A 465 -13.88 13.68 -31.49
CA LEU A 465 -12.87 13.12 -32.38
C LEU A 465 -13.28 11.70 -32.82
N LEU A 466 -12.90 11.33 -34.05
CA LEU A 466 -13.18 10.00 -34.57
C LEU A 466 -12.48 8.91 -33.74
N VAL A 467 -11.21 9.12 -33.41
CA VAL A 467 -10.44 8.22 -32.54
C VAL A 467 -10.81 8.49 -31.08
N GLY A 468 -10.80 9.75 -30.65
CA GLY A 468 -11.40 10.15 -29.37
C GLY A 468 -10.39 10.34 -28.25
N HIS A 469 -9.11 10.51 -28.55
CA HIS A 469 -8.07 10.55 -27.55
C HIS A 469 -7.76 11.98 -27.11
N VAL A 470 -7.13 12.12 -25.94
CA VAL A 470 -6.76 13.45 -25.40
C VAL A 470 -5.43 13.94 -25.97
N ASP A 471 -4.53 13.03 -26.30
CA ASP A 471 -3.23 13.32 -26.94
C ASP A 471 -3.38 13.97 -28.34
N GLU A 472 -4.51 13.74 -29.03
CA GLU A 472 -4.83 14.34 -30.33
C GLU A 472 -4.92 15.87 -30.28
N PHE A 473 -5.35 16.45 -29.14
CA PHE A 473 -5.60 17.89 -29.03
C PHE A 473 -4.90 18.56 -27.85
N LEU A 474 -4.20 17.81 -27.00
CA LEU A 474 -3.58 18.31 -25.78
C LEU A 474 -2.21 17.69 -25.56
N SER A 475 -1.23 18.49 -25.15
CA SER A 475 0.05 18.01 -24.63
C SER A 475 0.69 19.01 -23.65
N PHE A 476 1.70 18.58 -22.91
CA PHE A 476 2.48 19.43 -22.02
C PHE A 476 3.95 19.43 -22.39
N VAL A 477 4.57 20.61 -22.38
CA VAL A 477 6.01 20.77 -22.58
C VAL A 477 6.65 21.53 -21.42
N PRO A 478 7.88 21.18 -20.99
CA PRO A 478 8.58 21.93 -19.97
C PRO A 478 8.90 23.35 -20.47
N ALA A 479 8.88 24.32 -19.56
CA ALA A 479 9.18 25.73 -19.85
C ALA A 479 9.95 26.35 -18.68
N PRO A 480 10.96 27.21 -18.93
CA PRO A 480 11.85 27.71 -17.89
C PRO A 480 11.21 28.72 -16.93
N ASP A 481 9.96 29.13 -17.16
CA ASP A 481 9.29 30.21 -16.46
C ASP A 481 7.90 29.81 -15.92
N ARG A 482 7.29 30.72 -15.16
CA ARG A 482 5.94 30.58 -14.57
C ARG A 482 5.80 29.29 -13.74
N LYS A 483 5.06 28.31 -14.25
CA LYS A 483 4.75 27.04 -13.58
C LYS A 483 5.72 25.91 -13.97
N GLY A 484 6.76 26.20 -14.76
CA GLY A 484 7.69 25.18 -15.24
C GLY A 484 7.22 24.44 -16.50
N PHE A 485 6.06 24.79 -17.07
CA PHE A 485 5.49 24.11 -18.25
C PHE A 485 4.53 25.00 -19.06
N ARG A 486 4.15 24.52 -20.24
CA ARG A 486 3.05 25.03 -21.07
C ARG A 486 2.10 23.89 -21.45
N LEU A 487 0.82 24.22 -21.48
CA LEU A 487 -0.22 23.40 -22.08
C LEU A 487 -0.30 23.78 -23.57
N LEU A 488 -0.13 22.81 -24.45
CA LEU A 488 -0.33 22.94 -25.89
C LEU A 488 -1.73 22.44 -26.21
N LEU A 489 -2.48 23.22 -26.98
CA LEU A 489 -3.81 22.85 -27.47
C LEU A 489 -3.84 22.97 -28.99
N ALA A 490 -4.45 21.99 -29.66
CA ALA A 490 -4.80 22.14 -31.06
C ALA A 490 -5.77 23.31 -31.23
N SER A 491 -5.49 24.23 -32.15
CA SER A 491 -6.35 25.39 -32.42
C SER A 491 -6.55 25.58 -33.92
N PRO A 492 -7.68 25.12 -34.46
CA PRO A 492 -8.07 25.43 -35.84
C PRO A 492 -8.11 26.94 -36.08
N SER A 493 -8.59 27.76 -35.12
CA SER A 493 -8.64 29.22 -35.32
C SER A 493 -7.26 29.84 -35.52
N ALA A 494 -6.24 29.37 -34.78
CA ALA A 494 -4.87 29.85 -34.95
C ALA A 494 -4.29 29.45 -36.32
N CYS A 495 -4.62 28.25 -36.80
CA CYS A 495 -4.28 27.80 -38.14
C CYS A 495 -4.91 28.69 -39.22
N TYR A 496 -6.22 28.99 -39.13
CA TYR A 496 -6.88 29.90 -40.08
C TYR A 496 -6.30 31.32 -40.05
N GLN A 497 -5.93 31.84 -38.86
CA GLN A 497 -5.23 33.12 -38.76
C GLN A 497 -3.92 33.10 -39.54
N LEU A 498 -3.07 32.09 -39.29
CA LEU A 498 -1.79 31.95 -40.00
C LEU A 498 -1.98 31.82 -41.51
N LEU A 499 -2.92 30.99 -41.97
CA LEU A 499 -3.20 30.80 -43.39
C LEU A 499 -3.67 32.10 -44.05
N LYS A 500 -4.51 32.87 -43.35
CA LYS A 500 -4.99 34.18 -43.84
C LYS A 500 -3.85 35.19 -43.93
N GLU A 501 -3.00 35.28 -42.91
CA GLU A 501 -1.80 36.13 -42.93
C GLU A 501 -0.90 35.77 -44.13
N LYS A 502 -0.67 34.48 -44.37
CA LYS A 502 0.14 34.03 -45.52
C LYS A 502 -0.52 34.29 -46.87
N GLN A 503 -1.86 34.20 -46.95
CA GLN A 503 -2.59 34.64 -48.14
C GLN A 503 -2.40 36.13 -48.42
N GLU A 504 -2.51 36.98 -47.38
CA GLU A 504 -2.33 38.45 -47.49
C GLU A 504 -0.89 38.84 -47.88
N GLU A 505 0.10 38.05 -47.46
CA GLU A 505 1.51 38.18 -47.88
C GLU A 505 1.76 37.71 -49.34
N GLY A 506 0.76 37.16 -50.03
CA GLY A 506 0.86 36.70 -51.43
C GLY A 506 1.17 35.21 -51.60
N TYR A 507 1.17 34.42 -50.52
CA TYR A 507 1.42 32.98 -50.56
C TYR A 507 0.15 32.13 -50.73
N GLY A 508 -0.96 32.70 -51.19
CA GLY A 508 -2.24 31.99 -51.32
C GLY A 508 -2.20 30.71 -52.19
N GLU A 509 -1.31 30.65 -53.18
CA GLU A 509 -1.11 29.49 -54.06
C GLU A 509 -0.12 28.46 -53.50
N ALA A 510 0.40 28.65 -52.29
CA ALA A 510 1.31 27.69 -51.68
C ALA A 510 0.60 26.34 -51.45
N PRO A 511 1.12 25.23 -52.02
CA PRO A 511 0.48 23.92 -51.90
C PRO A 511 0.76 23.27 -50.55
N MET A 512 -0.26 22.67 -49.95
CA MET A 512 -0.10 21.74 -48.83
C MET A 512 0.41 20.38 -49.30
N PHE A 513 0.93 19.59 -48.35
CA PHE A 513 1.36 18.20 -48.57
C PHE A 513 2.50 18.03 -49.59
N GLN A 514 3.32 19.05 -49.80
CA GLN A 514 4.47 18.96 -50.71
C GLN A 514 5.39 17.80 -50.30
N GLY A 515 5.86 17.01 -51.29
CA GLY A 515 6.69 15.83 -51.05
C GLY A 515 5.93 14.52 -50.83
N LEU A 516 4.61 14.55 -50.66
CA LEU A 516 3.79 13.33 -50.55
C LEU A 516 3.23 12.89 -51.91
N ASP A 517 3.57 11.70 -52.38
CA ASP A 517 2.97 11.16 -53.60
C ASP A 517 1.51 10.76 -53.37
N ARG A 518 0.68 10.88 -54.41
CA ARG A 518 -0.74 10.47 -54.43
C ARG A 518 -1.69 11.23 -53.49
N VAL A 519 -1.22 12.30 -52.84
CA VAL A 519 -2.06 13.21 -52.04
C VAL A 519 -2.34 14.51 -52.82
N PRO A 520 -3.61 14.90 -53.02
CA PRO A 520 -3.97 16.17 -53.64
C PRO A 520 -3.25 17.36 -52.99
N LYS A 521 -2.74 18.27 -53.82
CA LYS A 521 -2.00 19.47 -53.38
C LYS A 521 -2.95 20.65 -53.26
N THR A 522 -3.73 20.65 -52.18
CA THR A 522 -4.65 21.75 -51.89
C THR A 522 -3.88 23.02 -51.52
N THR A 523 -4.25 24.17 -52.10
CA THR A 523 -3.58 25.45 -51.80
C THR A 523 -4.17 26.13 -50.56
N ILE A 524 -3.47 27.15 -50.04
CA ILE A 524 -4.00 28.02 -48.97
C ILE A 524 -5.34 28.64 -49.39
N ASN A 525 -5.44 29.15 -50.62
CA ASN A 525 -6.67 29.73 -51.16
C ASN A 525 -7.84 28.74 -51.17
N GLU A 526 -7.60 27.51 -51.58
CA GLU A 526 -8.62 26.45 -51.59
C GLU A 526 -9.08 26.07 -50.17
N ILE A 527 -8.16 26.02 -49.20
CA ILE A 527 -8.53 25.76 -47.79
C ILE A 527 -9.39 26.88 -47.22
N LEU A 528 -8.98 28.14 -47.45
CA LEU A 528 -9.68 29.31 -46.90
C LEU A 528 -11.06 29.54 -47.53
N THR A 529 -11.27 29.08 -48.77
CA THR A 529 -12.55 29.20 -49.48
C THR A 529 -13.48 28.01 -49.27
N ASN A 530 -13.00 26.92 -48.66
CA ASN A 530 -13.82 25.74 -48.35
C ASN A 530 -14.70 25.99 -47.11
N GLU A 531 -15.96 26.38 -47.35
CA GLU A 531 -16.93 26.69 -46.31
C GLU A 531 -17.30 25.48 -45.44
N GLU A 532 -17.38 24.28 -46.01
CA GLU A 532 -17.70 23.06 -45.26
C GLU A 532 -16.60 22.72 -44.26
N LEU A 533 -15.34 22.74 -44.71
CA LEU A 533 -14.17 22.51 -43.86
C LEU A 533 -14.11 23.54 -42.74
N ARG A 534 -14.37 24.81 -43.06
CA ARG A 534 -14.43 25.88 -42.06
C ARG A 534 -15.50 25.62 -41.00
N LYS A 535 -16.70 25.19 -41.40
CA LYS A 535 -17.77 24.86 -40.47
C LYS A 535 -17.40 23.73 -39.50
N PHE A 536 -16.69 22.69 -39.98
CA PHE A 536 -16.20 21.61 -39.10
C PHE A 536 -15.13 22.13 -38.13
N ASN A 537 -14.19 22.95 -38.61
CA ASN A 537 -13.14 23.52 -37.78
C ASN A 537 -13.66 24.55 -36.76
N ASP A 538 -14.69 25.31 -37.12
CA ASP A 538 -15.40 26.22 -36.20
C ASP A 538 -16.16 25.45 -35.10
N TYR A 539 -16.61 24.22 -35.38
CA TYR A 539 -17.20 23.33 -34.37
C TYR A 539 -16.15 22.68 -33.47
N ALA A 540 -14.99 22.34 -34.02
CA ALA A 540 -13.89 21.74 -33.26
C ALA A 540 -13.19 22.75 -32.32
N GLN A 541 -13.19 24.03 -32.69
CA GLN A 541 -12.66 25.13 -31.87
C GLN A 541 -13.60 25.52 -30.73
#